data_AF-A0A9X1Z1M4-F1
#
_entry.id   AF-A0A9X1Z1M4-F1
#
_cell.length_a   1.000
_cell.length_b   1.000
_cell.length_c   1.000
_cell.angle_alpha   90.00
_cell.angle_beta   90.00
_cell.angle_gamma   90.00
#
_symmetry.space_group_name_H-M   'P 1'
#
loop_
_entity.id
_entity.type
_entity.pdbx_description
1 polymer ?
#
loop_
_entity_poly.entity_id
_entity_poly.type
_entity_poly.pdbx_seq_one_letter_code
_entity_poly.pdbx_strand_id
1 'polypeptide(L)'
;MSDSFQSKNIVKARSPHNCECCRRTINPGERYINIAGKWDGDFYAVKTCMGCDSLMDLIWKFDVEHEGLLADDGLPFREVIEIGEEFGLICRIPSRSAHTAARSA
;
A
#
# COMPACT_ATOMS: atom_id res chain seq x y z
N MET A 1 -16.13 17.22 17.64
CA MET A 1 -16.04 15.80 17.27
C MET A 1 -15.53 15.77 15.85
N SER A 2 -14.29 15.33 15.65
CA SER A 2 -13.73 15.21 14.31
C SER A 2 -14.31 13.95 13.69
N ASP A 3 -15.26 14.12 12.76
CA ASP A 3 -15.86 13.01 12.01
C ASP A 3 -14.82 12.44 11.03
N SER A 4 -13.90 11.64 11.57
CA SER A 4 -12.96 10.86 10.78
C SER A 4 -13.69 9.64 10.23
N PHE A 5 -13.51 9.39 8.93
CA PHE A 5 -14.06 8.20 8.29
C PHE A 5 -13.07 7.69 7.25
N GLN A 6 -13.13 6.39 6.98
CA GLN A 6 -12.33 5.77 5.94
C GLN A 6 -13.14 4.68 5.25
N SER A 7 -13.00 4.60 3.93
CA SER A 7 -13.56 3.53 3.10
C SER A 7 -12.44 2.90 2.27
N LYS A 8 -12.49 1.57 2.12
CA LYS A 8 -11.58 0.81 1.27
C LYS A 8 -12.40 0.07 0.20
N ASN A 9 -11.97 0.14 -1.06
CA ASN A 9 -12.62 -0.58 -2.17
C ASN A 9 -11.58 -1.30 -3.02
N ILE A 10 -11.86 -2.56 -3.38
CA ILE A 10 -11.05 -3.30 -4.35
C ILE A 10 -11.47 -2.87 -5.77
N VAL A 11 -10.51 -2.32 -6.53
CA VAL A 11 -10.76 -1.78 -7.87
C VAL A 11 -9.79 -2.40 -8.88
N LYS A 12 -10.23 -2.58 -10.12
CA LYS A 12 -9.37 -2.97 -11.25
C LYS A 12 -8.80 -1.72 -11.92
N ALA A 13 -7.48 -1.64 -12.05
CA ALA A 13 -6.78 -0.53 -12.68
C ALA A 13 -7.15 -0.42 -14.17
N ARG A 14 -7.57 0.77 -14.58
CA ARG A 14 -7.86 1.10 -16.00
C ARG A 14 -6.68 1.83 -16.66
N SER A 15 -5.83 2.47 -15.86
CA SER A 15 -4.60 3.14 -16.25
C SER A 15 -3.49 2.79 -15.25
N PRO A 16 -2.21 2.96 -15.60
CA PRO A 16 -1.12 2.81 -14.64
C PRO A 16 -1.30 3.75 -13.44
N HIS A 17 -1.07 3.24 -12.24
CA HIS A 17 -1.04 4.03 -11.00
C HIS A 17 0.20 3.69 -10.21
N ASN A 18 0.70 4.59 -9.38
CA ASN A 18 1.74 4.25 -8.42
C ASN A 18 1.07 3.92 -7.08
N CYS A 19 1.50 2.82 -6.48
CA CYS A 19 1.18 2.52 -5.10
C CYS A 19 1.75 3.64 -4.21
N GLU A 20 0.91 4.27 -3.40
CA GLU A 20 1.38 5.31 -2.47
C GLU A 20 2.31 4.74 -1.40
N CYS A 21 2.21 3.43 -1.14
CA CYS A 21 2.97 2.72 -0.14
C CYS A 21 4.39 2.37 -0.58
N CYS A 22 4.51 1.46 -1.55
CA CYS A 22 5.79 0.94 -2.03
C CYS A 22 6.24 1.55 -3.36
N ARG A 23 5.53 2.58 -3.86
CA ARG A 23 5.80 3.29 -5.13
C ARG A 23 5.80 2.43 -6.39
N ARG A 24 5.47 1.13 -6.30
CA ARG A 24 5.37 0.25 -7.48
C ARG A 24 4.28 0.72 -8.44
N THR A 25 4.52 0.54 -9.74
CA THR A 25 3.47 0.67 -10.73
C THR A 25 2.46 -0.47 -10.60
N ILE A 26 1.19 -0.11 -10.46
CA ILE A 26 0.00 -0.94 -10.58
C ILE A 26 -0.41 -0.88 -12.05
N ASN A 27 -0.22 -1.98 -12.78
CA ASN A 27 -0.48 -2.00 -14.22
C ASN A 27 -1.99 -2.05 -14.52
N PRO A 28 -2.42 -1.55 -15.69
CA PRO A 28 -3.79 -1.77 -16.17
C PRO A 28 -4.15 -3.26 -16.11
N GLY A 29 -5.34 -3.55 -15.59
CA GLY A 29 -5.82 -4.92 -15.39
C GLY A 29 -5.51 -5.52 -14.02
N GLU A 30 -4.53 -4.99 -13.28
CA GLU A 30 -4.27 -5.39 -11.90
C GLU A 30 -5.37 -4.91 -10.95
N ARG A 31 -5.56 -5.63 -9.85
CA ARG A 31 -6.41 -5.19 -8.74
C ARG A 31 -5.58 -4.39 -7.73
N TYR A 32 -6.19 -3.36 -7.17
CA TYR A 32 -5.60 -2.53 -6.13
C TYR A 32 -6.70 -2.04 -5.18
N ILE A 33 -6.29 -1.51 -4.04
CA ILE A 33 -7.18 -0.91 -3.05
C ILE A 33 -7.20 0.60 -3.25
N ASN A 34 -8.40 1.14 -3.46
CA ASN A 34 -8.65 2.57 -3.40
C ASN A 34 -9.18 2.91 -2.02
N ILE A 35 -8.39 3.66 -1.26
CA ILE A 35 -8.73 4.14 0.08
C ILE A 35 -9.15 5.59 -0.06
N ALA A 36 -10.30 5.96 0.52
CA ALA A 36 -10.75 7.35 0.59
C ALA A 36 -11.32 7.61 1.98
N GLY A 37 -10.95 8.74 2.56
CA GLY A 37 -11.34 9.07 3.92
C GLY A 37 -11.19 10.54 4.25
N LYS A 38 -11.54 10.87 5.48
CA LYS A 38 -11.33 12.16 6.11
C LYS A 38 -10.58 11.94 7.42
N TRP A 39 -9.51 12.69 7.62
CA TRP A 39 -8.71 12.69 8.84
C TRP A 39 -8.46 14.12 9.26
N ASP A 40 -8.78 14.44 10.52
CA ASP A 40 -8.58 15.77 11.11
C ASP A 40 -9.10 16.95 10.27
N GLY A 41 -10.23 16.76 9.59
CA GLY A 41 -10.82 17.78 8.72
C GLY A 41 -10.45 17.64 7.25
N ASP A 42 -9.33 17.00 6.93
CA ASP A 42 -8.80 16.89 5.58
C ASP A 42 -9.21 15.58 4.90
N PHE A 43 -9.64 15.69 3.63
CA PHE A 43 -9.94 14.53 2.81
C PHE A 43 -8.69 14.00 2.14
N TYR A 44 -8.55 12.68 2.11
CA TYR A 44 -7.46 12.01 1.44
C TYR A 44 -7.97 10.86 0.56
N ALA A 45 -7.20 10.56 -0.49
CA ALA A 45 -7.42 9.40 -1.34
C ALA A 45 -6.08 8.77 -1.71
N VAL A 46 -5.95 7.48 -1.47
CA VAL A 46 -4.69 6.73 -1.55
C VAL A 46 -4.93 5.47 -2.38
N LYS A 47 -4.00 5.16 -3.29
CA LYS A 47 -4.03 3.93 -4.09
C LYS A 47 -2.95 2.99 -3.61
N THR A 48 -3.36 1.82 -3.15
CA THR A 48 -2.46 0.85 -2.52
C THR A 48 -2.53 -0.47 -3.26
N CYS A 49 -1.38 -1.06 -3.57
CA CYS A 49 -1.36 -2.38 -4.18
C CYS A 49 -1.81 -3.46 -3.19
N MET A 50 -2.35 -4.57 -3.70
CA MET A 50 -2.87 -5.66 -2.85
C MET A 50 -1.84 -6.16 -1.82
N GLY A 51 -0.56 -6.25 -2.18
CA GLY A 51 0.49 -6.71 -1.27
C GLY A 51 0.71 -5.78 -0.08
N CYS A 52 0.72 -4.47 -0.32
CA CYS A 52 0.84 -3.49 0.77
C CYS A 52 -0.41 -3.46 1.65
N ASP A 53 -1.60 -3.61 1.07
CA ASP A 53 -2.83 -3.68 1.88
C ASP A 53 -2.86 -4.93 2.77
N SER A 54 -2.44 -6.08 2.26
CA SER A 54 -2.31 -7.31 3.04
C SER A 54 -1.28 -7.20 4.18
N LEU A 55 -0.16 -6.48 3.94
CA LEU A 55 0.81 -6.18 5.00
C LEU A 55 0.20 -5.28 6.09
N MET A 56 -0.51 -4.23 5.68
CA MET A 56 -1.18 -3.34 6.65
C MET A 56 -2.20 -4.11 7.48
N ASP A 57 -3.05 -4.93 6.86
CA ASP A 57 -4.03 -5.75 7.58
C ASP A 57 -3.38 -6.72 8.57
N LEU A 58 -2.17 -7.25 8.27
CA LEU A 58 -1.42 -8.09 9.19
C LEU A 58 -0.91 -7.29 10.40
N ILE A 59 -0.40 -6.09 10.17
CA ILE A 59 0.10 -5.19 11.22
C ILE A 59 -1.02 -4.80 12.17
N TRP A 60 -2.18 -4.41 11.64
CA TRP A 60 -3.35 -4.07 12.45
C TRP A 60 -3.84 -5.25 13.29
N LYS A 61 -3.81 -6.48 12.74
CA LYS A 61 -4.15 -7.68 13.50
C LYS A 61 -3.17 -7.92 14.65
N PHE A 62 -1.87 -7.82 14.35
CA PHE A 62 -0.82 -7.97 15.36
C PHE A 62 -1.01 -6.95 16.50
N ASP A 63 -1.27 -5.69 16.18
CA ASP A 63 -1.49 -4.65 17.18
C ASP A 63 -2.68 -4.95 18.10
N VAL A 64 -3.81 -5.38 17.52
CA VAL A 64 -4.99 -5.81 18.28
C VAL A 64 -4.70 -7.03 19.16
N GLU A 65 -3.93 -8.00 18.64
CA GLU A 65 -3.53 -9.20 19.39
C GLU A 65 -2.57 -8.91 20.56
N HIS A 66 -1.82 -7.81 20.47
CA HIS A 66 -0.82 -7.40 21.45
C HIS A 66 -1.22 -6.15 22.26
N GLU A 67 -2.53 -5.94 22.45
CA GLU A 67 -3.10 -4.90 23.32
C GLU A 67 -2.71 -3.46 22.95
N GLY A 68 -2.57 -3.14 21.66
CA GLY A 68 -2.23 -1.78 21.23
C GLY A 68 -0.76 -1.45 21.53
N LEU A 69 0.14 -2.41 21.28
CA LEU A 69 1.57 -2.22 21.49
C LEU A 69 2.18 -1.20 20.51
N LEU A 70 1.52 -0.96 19.38
CA LEU A 70 1.83 0.15 18.50
C LEU A 70 1.32 1.45 19.15
N ALA A 71 1.99 2.57 18.89
CA ALA A 71 1.65 3.84 19.53
C ALA A 71 0.17 4.24 19.30
N ASP A 72 -0.37 5.14 20.12
CA ASP A 72 -1.78 5.62 20.01
C ASP A 72 -2.08 6.22 18.61
N ASP A 73 -1.05 6.68 17.92
CA ASP A 73 -1.01 7.18 16.55
C ASP A 73 -0.60 6.12 15.49
N GLY A 74 -0.43 4.87 15.89
CA GLY A 74 0.02 3.74 15.08
C GLY A 74 1.53 3.74 14.81
N LEU A 75 2.01 2.79 14.00
CA LEU A 75 3.38 2.89 13.46
C LEU A 75 3.42 3.92 12.33
N PRO A 76 4.42 4.81 12.29
CA PRO A 76 4.64 5.68 11.15
C PRO A 76 4.70 4.85 9.87
N PHE A 77 3.93 5.25 8.87
CA PHE A 77 3.83 4.54 7.59
C PHE A 77 5.20 4.27 6.95
N ARG A 78 6.16 5.19 7.13
CA ARG A 78 7.55 5.05 6.70
C ARG A 78 8.28 3.90 7.40
N GLU A 79 8.16 3.77 8.72
CA GLU A 79 8.88 2.76 9.51
C GLU A 79 8.39 1.35 9.18
N VAL A 80 7.08 1.19 9.00
CA VAL A 80 6.48 -0.07 8.51
C VAL A 80 7.06 -0.46 7.14
N ILE A 81 7.24 0.52 6.25
CA ILE A 81 7.79 0.27 4.93
C ILE A 81 9.27 -0.10 5.01
N GLU A 82 10.06 0.62 5.79
CA GLU A 82 11.49 0.34 5.99
C GLU A 82 11.71 -1.06 6.57
N ILE A 83 10.97 -1.42 7.62
CA ILE A 83 11.00 -2.77 8.22
C ILE A 83 10.47 -3.82 7.23
N GLY A 84 9.34 -3.55 6.56
CA GLY A 84 8.80 -4.46 5.56
C GLY A 84 9.74 -4.69 4.37
N GLU A 85 10.55 -3.71 4.00
CA GLU A 85 11.62 -3.84 3.01
C GLU A 85 12.79 -4.66 3.56
N GLU A 86 13.23 -4.39 4.79
CA GLU A 86 14.29 -5.14 5.49
C GLU A 86 13.97 -6.64 5.57
N PHE A 87 12.74 -6.98 5.97
CA PHE A 87 12.30 -8.36 6.14
C PHE A 87 11.72 -8.99 4.86
N GLY A 88 11.71 -8.26 3.73
CA GLY A 88 11.18 -8.77 2.45
C GLY A 88 9.67 -9.05 2.47
N LEU A 89 8.93 -8.43 3.38
CA LEU A 89 7.48 -8.57 3.57
C LEU A 89 6.68 -7.68 2.61
N ILE A 90 7.35 -6.75 1.92
CA ILE A 90 6.75 -5.93 0.87
C ILE A 90 7.00 -6.59 -0.49
N CYS A 91 5.99 -6.54 -1.37
CA CYS A 91 6.14 -7.00 -2.75
C CYS A 91 7.29 -6.27 -3.47
N ARG A 92 8.48 -6.86 -3.45
CA ARG A 92 9.58 -6.49 -4.33
C ARG A 92 9.29 -7.07 -5.70
N ILE A 93 8.49 -6.37 -6.50
CA ILE A 93 8.44 -6.68 -7.94
C ILE A 93 9.77 -6.17 -8.50
N PRO A 94 10.67 -7.04 -9.00
CA PRO A 94 11.83 -6.55 -9.72
C PRO A 94 11.28 -5.72 -10.89
N SER A 95 11.69 -4.47 -11.01
CA SER A 95 11.47 -3.73 -12.25
C SER A 95 11.93 -4.66 -13.37
N ARG A 96 11.03 -5.09 -14.27
CA ARG A 96 11.49 -5.73 -15.50
C ARG A 96 12.44 -4.73 -16.12
N SER A 97 13.74 -5.02 -16.06
CA SER A 97 14.73 -4.26 -16.80
C SER A 97 14.22 -4.20 -18.23
N ALA A 98 13.93 -3.00 -18.71
CA ALA A 98 13.56 -2.73 -20.08
C ALA A 98 14.80 -2.83 -21.00
N HIS A 99 15.59 -3.89 -20.84
CA HIS A 99 16.66 -4.30 -21.73
C HIS A 99 16.50 -5.81 -21.91
N THR A 100 15.78 -6.29 -22.92
CA THR A 100 16.32 -6.36 -24.27
C THR A 100 15.17 -6.39 -25.28
N ALA A 101 14.91 -5.25 -25.93
CA ALA A 101 14.27 -5.26 -27.23
C ALA A 101 15.35 -5.43 -28.31
N ALA A 102 15.09 -6.37 -29.21
CA ALA A 102 15.58 -6.45 -30.59
C ALA A 102 17.06 -6.83 -30.82
N ARG A 103 17.30 -7.98 -31.47
CA ARG A 103 17.37 -8.08 -32.95
C ARG A 103 17.75 -9.50 -33.40
N SER A 104 16.94 -10.01 -34.33
CA SER A 104 17.24 -10.80 -35.54
C SER A 104 18.57 -11.58 -35.63
N ALA A 105 18.48 -12.90 -35.86
CA ALA A 105 18.69 -13.54 -37.18
C ALA A 105 18.28 -15.02 -37.08
#